data_AF-A0AAU7SAR6-F1
#
_entry.id   AF-A0AAU7SAR6-F1
#
_cell.length_a   1.000
_cell.length_b   1.000
_cell.length_c   1.000
_cell.angle_alpha   90.00
_cell.angle_beta   90.00
_cell.angle_gamma   90.00
#
_symmetry.space_group_name_H-M   'P 1'
#
loop_
_entity.id
_entity.type
_entity.pdbx_description
1 polymer ?
#
loop_
_entity_poly.entity_id
_entity_poly.type
_entity_poly.pdbx_seq_one_letter_code
_entity_poly.pdbx_strand_id
1 'polypeptide(L)'
;MLKANFPATAALDDLHGVHHIFHLLLGREPQSVHEVRFYAQKGLPQAIGELVTGREFAKEIEAPLRLVGYASAGRFQGHPTWRLIRWLQSSFPLSVNTRAAVEMAEDWRALISALWTDTGFIAALKQSGVPAETLQELGGLIALNRDSSLCLTGNGHAQVIDGVATCLDIGALEIMQEVSSPVNVLASATRLIGLEKVRDEYVSVQADPQIMIKLKLKSGSYKLSLKGLFRHENGVPVGADKAQLFFDFGNGYSEEYSFIFPIRGGRLDVSSIVKFDQPPRSMRFDPTDIKCNFSISSFSLSAMSPLEHR
;
A
#
# COMPACT_ATOMS: atom_id res chain seq x y z
N MET A 1 -9.48 -39.10 -6.18
CA MET A 1 -8.88 -37.80 -6.48
C MET A 1 -9.66 -37.14 -7.62
N LEU A 2 -10.53 -36.18 -7.31
CA LEU A 2 -11.18 -35.35 -8.33
C LEU A 2 -10.16 -34.31 -8.78
N LYS A 3 -9.63 -34.41 -10.02
CA LYS A 3 -8.93 -33.28 -10.64
C LYS A 3 -9.98 -32.20 -10.85
N ALA A 4 -9.80 -31.05 -10.20
CA ALA A 4 -10.58 -29.87 -10.56
C ALA A 4 -10.16 -29.53 -12.00
N ASN A 5 -10.99 -29.91 -12.96
CA ASN A 5 -10.77 -29.54 -14.34
C ASN A 5 -11.08 -28.05 -14.43
N PHE A 6 -10.04 -27.22 -14.53
CA PHE A 6 -10.21 -25.97 -15.26
C PHE A 6 -10.88 -26.33 -16.59
N PRO A 7 -11.97 -25.66 -16.99
CA PRO A 7 -12.63 -25.97 -18.25
C PRO A 7 -11.59 -25.90 -19.37
N ALA A 8 -11.23 -27.06 -19.93
CA ALA A 8 -10.05 -27.27 -20.76
C ALA A 8 -10.13 -26.60 -22.15
N THR A 9 -11.06 -25.68 -22.38
CA THR A 9 -11.41 -25.19 -23.72
C THR A 9 -11.90 -23.74 -23.75
N ALA A 10 -11.55 -22.90 -22.79
CA ALA A 10 -11.52 -21.46 -23.05
C ALA A 10 -10.12 -21.12 -23.55
N ALA A 11 -9.88 -21.26 -24.85
CA ALA A 11 -8.70 -20.66 -25.47
C ALA A 11 -8.71 -19.17 -25.11
N LEU A 12 -7.65 -18.70 -24.44
CA LEU A 12 -7.50 -17.28 -24.10
C LEU A 12 -7.26 -16.48 -25.38
N ASP A 13 -8.34 -16.04 -26.01
CA ASP A 13 -8.43 -14.69 -26.60
C ASP A 13 -8.58 -13.62 -25.50
N ASP A 14 -8.50 -14.03 -24.23
CA ASP A 14 -9.07 -13.35 -23.08
C ASP A 14 -8.11 -12.32 -22.46
N LEU A 15 -7.81 -11.28 -23.25
CA LEU A 15 -7.21 -10.05 -22.73
C LEU A 15 -8.00 -9.54 -21.51
N HIS A 16 -9.32 -9.70 -21.50
CA HIS A 16 -10.19 -9.33 -20.37
C HIS A 16 -9.90 -10.13 -19.10
N GLY A 17 -9.64 -11.44 -19.20
CA GLY A 17 -9.23 -12.27 -18.07
C GLY A 17 -7.94 -11.77 -17.42
N VAL A 18 -6.98 -11.28 -18.22
CA VAL A 18 -5.77 -10.66 -17.70
C VAL A 18 -6.09 -9.36 -16.95
N HIS A 19 -6.93 -8.48 -17.52
CA HIS A 19 -7.39 -7.28 -16.79
C HIS A 19 -8.05 -7.64 -15.46
N HIS A 20 -8.89 -8.68 -15.44
CA HIS A 20 -9.58 -9.13 -14.23
C HIS A 20 -8.62 -9.68 -13.16
N ILE A 21 -7.59 -10.46 -13.51
CA ILE A 21 -6.61 -10.92 -12.50
C ILE A 21 -5.77 -9.77 -11.96
N PHE A 22 -5.42 -8.78 -12.78
CA PHE A 22 -4.69 -7.60 -12.32
C PHE A 22 -5.53 -6.81 -11.32
N HIS A 23 -6.80 -6.58 -11.66
CA HIS A 23 -7.71 -5.89 -10.77
C HIS A 23 -7.93 -6.70 -9.48
N LEU A 24 -8.12 -8.02 -9.57
CA LEU A 24 -8.36 -8.88 -8.42
C LEU A 24 -7.15 -9.01 -7.48
N LEU A 25 -5.96 -9.25 -8.04
CA LEU A 25 -4.77 -9.60 -7.26
C LEU A 25 -3.95 -8.38 -6.86
N LEU A 26 -3.89 -7.35 -7.71
CA LEU A 26 -3.05 -6.17 -7.50
C LEU A 26 -3.85 -4.88 -7.26
N GLY A 27 -5.18 -4.91 -7.41
CA GLY A 27 -6.02 -3.73 -7.25
C GLY A 27 -5.67 -2.62 -8.25
N ARG A 28 -5.22 -2.95 -9.46
CA ARG A 28 -4.92 -1.96 -10.50
C ARG A 28 -5.19 -2.50 -11.88
N GLU A 29 -5.27 -1.60 -12.86
CA GLU A 29 -5.20 -1.97 -14.27
C GLU A 29 -3.77 -2.33 -14.69
N PRO A 30 -3.59 -3.17 -15.73
CA PRO A 30 -2.31 -3.34 -16.40
C PRO A 30 -1.72 -2.01 -16.87
N GLN A 31 -0.41 -1.83 -16.73
CA GLN A 31 0.32 -0.60 -17.08
C GLN A 31 0.49 -0.43 -18.60
N SER A 32 0.40 -1.52 -19.37
CA SER A 32 0.55 -1.45 -20.83
C SER A 32 -0.08 -2.64 -21.54
N VAL A 33 -0.36 -2.47 -22.83
CA VAL A 33 -0.79 -3.56 -23.73
C VAL A 33 0.25 -4.68 -23.80
N HIS A 34 1.54 -4.37 -23.63
CA HIS A 34 2.61 -5.37 -23.60
C HIS A 34 2.50 -6.25 -22.35
N GLU A 35 2.20 -5.68 -21.18
CA GLU A 35 1.97 -6.43 -19.94
C GLU A 35 0.77 -7.38 -20.12
N VAL A 36 -0.33 -6.90 -20.70
CA VAL A 36 -1.51 -7.74 -20.98
C VAL A 36 -1.16 -8.91 -21.88
N ARG A 37 -0.47 -8.66 -23.01
CA ARG A 37 -0.06 -9.70 -23.96
C ARG A 37 0.90 -10.71 -23.33
N PHE A 38 1.84 -10.24 -22.52
CA PHE A 38 2.81 -11.08 -21.83
C PHE A 38 2.12 -12.11 -20.93
N TYR A 39 1.15 -11.69 -20.12
CA TYR A 39 0.42 -12.61 -19.25
C TYR A 39 -0.62 -13.46 -20.00
N ALA A 40 -1.24 -12.92 -21.06
CA ALA A 40 -2.18 -13.68 -21.88
C ALA A 40 -1.51 -14.91 -22.53
N GLN A 41 -0.27 -14.77 -22.99
CA GLN A 41 0.51 -15.86 -23.61
C GLN A 41 0.84 -17.02 -22.67
N LYS A 42 0.83 -16.78 -21.35
CA LYS A 42 1.13 -17.79 -20.31
C LYS A 42 -0.08 -18.62 -19.90
N GLY A 43 -1.27 -18.11 -20.22
CA GLY A 43 -2.53 -18.63 -19.72
C GLY A 43 -2.79 -18.26 -18.26
N LEU A 44 -4.07 -18.32 -17.89
CA LEU A 44 -4.58 -17.82 -16.62
C LEU A 44 -3.89 -18.44 -15.38
N PRO A 45 -3.68 -19.77 -15.28
CA PRO A 45 -3.05 -20.35 -14.10
C PRO A 45 -1.61 -19.85 -13.89
N GLN A 46 -0.78 -19.87 -14.93
CA GLN A 46 0.59 -19.39 -14.81
C GLN A 46 0.65 -17.90 -14.49
N ALA A 47 -0.21 -17.08 -15.10
CA ALA A 47 -0.28 -15.65 -14.82
C ALA A 47 -0.63 -15.37 -13.34
N ILE A 48 -1.61 -16.10 -12.78
CA ILE A 48 -1.96 -16.00 -11.36
C ILE A 48 -0.76 -16.36 -10.48
N GLY A 49 -0.08 -17.48 -10.76
CA GLY A 49 1.08 -17.92 -10.00
C GLY A 49 2.19 -16.88 -9.96
N GLU A 50 2.54 -16.33 -11.13
CA GLU A 50 3.58 -15.31 -11.23
C GLU A 50 3.19 -13.98 -10.57
N LEU A 51 1.93 -13.56 -10.68
CA LEU A 51 1.47 -12.33 -10.03
C LEU A 51 1.52 -12.46 -8.51
N VAL A 52 0.97 -13.54 -7.93
CA VAL A 52 0.94 -13.75 -6.48
C VAL A 52 2.34 -13.93 -5.88
N THR A 53 3.26 -14.58 -6.61
CA THR A 53 4.65 -14.77 -6.16
C THR A 53 5.59 -13.61 -6.55
N GLY A 54 5.06 -12.62 -7.27
CA GLY A 54 5.81 -11.48 -7.77
C GLY A 54 6.15 -10.45 -6.70
N ARG A 55 7.23 -9.69 -6.94
CA ARG A 55 7.69 -8.60 -6.05
C ARG A 55 6.64 -7.52 -5.82
N GLU A 56 5.82 -7.22 -6.83
CA GLU A 56 4.75 -6.22 -6.70
C GLU A 56 3.69 -6.68 -5.70
N PHE A 57 3.20 -7.91 -5.82
CA PHE A 57 2.20 -8.44 -4.89
C PHE A 57 2.73 -8.47 -3.46
N ALA A 58 3.97 -8.94 -3.26
CA ALA A 58 4.62 -8.95 -1.95
C ALA A 58 4.68 -7.55 -1.31
N LYS A 59 5.08 -6.53 -2.09
CA LYS A 59 5.23 -5.15 -1.60
C LYS A 59 3.89 -4.44 -1.38
N GLU A 60 2.94 -4.64 -2.29
CA GLU A 60 1.77 -3.77 -2.42
C GLU A 60 0.50 -4.38 -1.81
N ILE A 61 0.48 -5.71 -1.64
CA ILE A 61 -0.68 -6.46 -1.14
C ILE A 61 -0.33 -7.16 0.16
N GLU A 62 0.69 -8.03 0.15
CA GLU A 62 1.07 -8.86 1.30
C GLU A 62 1.64 -8.03 2.46
N ALA A 63 2.61 -7.14 2.22
CA ALA A 63 3.20 -6.33 3.28
C ALA A 63 2.17 -5.41 3.97
N PRO A 64 1.27 -4.70 3.25
CA PRO A 64 0.20 -3.96 3.91
C PRO A 64 -0.79 -4.85 4.67
N LEU A 65 -1.15 -6.03 4.14
CA LEU A 65 -2.00 -7.00 4.86
C LEU A 65 -1.40 -7.38 6.21
N ARG A 66 -0.07 -7.57 6.27
CA ARG A 66 0.66 -7.86 7.52
C ARG A 66 0.72 -6.66 8.47
N LEU A 67 0.92 -5.45 7.95
CA LEU A 67 1.20 -4.27 8.77
C LEU A 67 -0.05 -3.57 9.31
N VAL A 68 -1.09 -3.41 8.48
CA VAL A 68 -2.23 -2.52 8.79
C VAL A 68 -3.58 -3.22 8.77
N GLY A 69 -3.62 -4.47 8.32
CA GLY A 69 -4.88 -5.18 8.11
C GLY A 69 -5.59 -4.69 6.84
N TYR A 70 -5.86 -5.62 5.93
CA TYR A 70 -6.24 -5.37 4.53
C TYR A 70 -5.22 -4.58 3.70
N ALA A 71 -5.07 -4.98 2.43
CA ALA A 71 -4.18 -4.30 1.49
C ALA A 71 -4.51 -2.80 1.47
N SER A 72 -3.50 -1.95 1.60
CA SER A 72 -3.67 -0.50 1.74
C SER A 72 -4.72 -0.01 0.73
N ALA A 73 -5.87 0.42 1.25
CA ALA A 73 -7.11 0.72 0.52
C ALA A 73 -7.03 1.81 -0.59
N GLY A 74 -5.84 2.15 -1.07
CA GLY A 74 -5.64 3.05 -2.21
C GLY A 74 -5.64 2.35 -3.57
N ARG A 75 -5.32 1.05 -3.64
CA ARG A 75 -5.28 0.31 -4.91
C ARG A 75 -6.68 -0.15 -5.33
N PHE A 76 -7.36 -0.88 -4.46
CA PHE A 76 -8.75 -1.30 -4.68
C PHE A 76 -9.72 -0.12 -4.51
N GLN A 77 -9.90 0.67 -5.57
CA GLN A 77 -10.83 1.80 -5.59
C GLN A 77 -12.21 1.40 -6.09
N GLY A 78 -13.24 2.06 -5.56
CA GLY A 78 -14.63 1.82 -5.93
C GLY A 78 -15.15 0.45 -5.50
N HIS A 79 -16.00 -0.14 -6.33
CA HIS A 79 -16.71 -1.39 -6.06
C HIS A 79 -16.36 -2.44 -7.11
N PRO A 80 -16.33 -3.74 -6.74
CA PRO A 80 -16.21 -4.81 -7.71
C PRO A 80 -17.29 -4.70 -8.80
N THR A 81 -16.89 -4.75 -10.07
CA THR A 81 -17.85 -4.65 -11.16
C THR A 81 -18.61 -5.97 -11.34
N TRP A 82 -19.85 -5.90 -11.81
CA TRP A 82 -20.64 -7.10 -12.13
C TRP A 82 -19.94 -8.01 -13.17
N ARG A 83 -19.12 -7.42 -14.07
CA ARG A 83 -18.33 -8.17 -15.07
C ARG A 83 -17.26 -9.03 -14.41
N LEU A 84 -16.53 -8.46 -13.43
CA LEU A 84 -15.56 -9.19 -12.63
C LEU A 84 -16.22 -10.32 -11.84
N ILE A 85 -17.35 -10.03 -11.18
CA ILE A 85 -18.12 -11.02 -10.41
C ILE A 85 -18.52 -12.21 -11.29
N ARG A 86 -19.12 -11.94 -12.46
CA ARG A 86 -19.52 -12.99 -13.42
C ARG A 86 -18.32 -13.78 -13.93
N TRP A 87 -17.21 -13.11 -14.20
CA TRP A 87 -15.97 -13.76 -14.61
C TRP A 87 -15.40 -14.67 -13.52
N LEU A 88 -15.40 -14.24 -12.25
CA LEU A 88 -14.96 -15.05 -11.11
C LEU A 88 -15.77 -16.35 -10.99
N GLN A 89 -17.10 -16.23 -11.03
CA GLN A 89 -18.01 -17.37 -10.90
C GLN A 89 -17.89 -18.39 -12.05
N SER A 90 -17.45 -17.95 -13.23
CA SER A 90 -17.23 -18.81 -14.40
C SER A 90 -15.81 -19.36 -14.50
N SER A 91 -14.82 -18.63 -13.99
CA SER A 91 -13.40 -18.98 -14.11
C SER A 91 -12.89 -19.86 -12.96
N PHE A 92 -13.53 -19.78 -11.79
CA PHE A 92 -13.12 -20.52 -10.60
C PHE A 92 -14.20 -21.48 -10.11
N PRO A 93 -13.83 -22.65 -9.57
CA PRO A 93 -14.77 -23.62 -9.03
C PRO A 93 -15.27 -23.21 -7.64
N LEU A 94 -15.89 -22.03 -7.54
CA LEU A 94 -16.39 -21.47 -6.29
C LEU A 94 -17.56 -22.30 -5.73
N SER A 95 -17.57 -22.52 -4.41
CA SER A 95 -18.70 -23.14 -3.72
C SER A 95 -19.98 -22.29 -3.82
N VAL A 96 -21.15 -22.91 -3.61
CA VAL A 96 -22.45 -22.23 -3.69
C VAL A 96 -22.51 -21.03 -2.75
N ASN A 97 -22.03 -21.19 -1.51
CA ASN A 97 -22.01 -20.12 -0.51
C ASN A 97 -21.09 -18.97 -0.94
N THR A 98 -19.91 -19.27 -1.46
CA THR A 98 -18.99 -18.25 -1.96
C THR A 98 -19.55 -17.52 -3.17
N ARG A 99 -20.24 -18.21 -4.09
CA ARG A 99 -20.88 -17.55 -5.25
C ARG A 99 -21.89 -16.49 -4.81
N ALA A 100 -22.75 -16.82 -3.83
CA ALA A 100 -23.70 -15.88 -3.26
C ALA A 100 -22.99 -14.71 -2.54
N ALA A 101 -21.96 -15.00 -1.73
CA ALA A 101 -21.20 -13.98 -1.04
C ALA A 101 -20.47 -13.01 -1.99
N VAL A 102 -19.90 -13.54 -3.09
CA VAL A 102 -19.24 -12.75 -4.15
C VAL A 102 -20.25 -11.87 -4.90
N GLU A 103 -21.47 -12.37 -5.14
CA GLU A 103 -22.54 -11.60 -5.79
C GLU A 103 -23.09 -10.47 -4.91
N MET A 104 -23.11 -10.69 -3.59
CA MET A 104 -23.54 -9.70 -2.59
C MET A 104 -22.39 -8.81 -2.08
N ALA A 105 -21.19 -8.92 -2.64
CA ALA A 105 -20.03 -8.15 -2.17
C ALA A 105 -20.19 -6.66 -2.51
N GLU A 106 -20.49 -5.85 -1.49
CA GLU A 106 -20.62 -4.39 -1.65
C GLU A 106 -19.27 -3.69 -1.81
N ASP A 107 -18.17 -4.30 -1.36
CA ASP A 107 -16.83 -3.75 -1.50
C ASP A 107 -15.76 -4.83 -1.79
N TRP A 108 -14.54 -4.38 -2.08
CA TRP A 108 -13.40 -5.26 -2.35
C TRP A 108 -13.01 -6.14 -1.17
N ARG A 109 -13.26 -5.70 0.06
CA ARG A 109 -12.95 -6.47 1.27
C ARG A 109 -13.91 -7.64 1.43
N ALA A 110 -15.20 -7.42 1.23
CA ALA A 110 -16.20 -8.49 1.21
C ALA A 110 -15.88 -9.52 0.12
N LEU A 111 -15.54 -9.04 -1.08
CA LEU A 111 -15.18 -9.90 -2.20
C LEU A 111 -13.95 -10.77 -1.92
N ILE A 112 -12.83 -10.15 -1.54
CA ILE A 112 -11.56 -10.84 -1.29
C ILE A 112 -11.75 -11.81 -0.10
N SER A 113 -12.43 -11.41 0.97
CA SER A 113 -12.67 -12.30 2.12
C SER A 113 -13.51 -13.53 1.76
N ALA A 114 -14.52 -13.37 0.89
CA ALA A 114 -15.30 -14.50 0.39
C ALA A 114 -14.42 -15.47 -0.43
N LEU A 115 -13.59 -14.95 -1.33
CA LEU A 115 -12.74 -15.79 -2.19
C LEU A 115 -11.66 -16.54 -1.41
N TRP A 116 -10.96 -15.87 -0.49
CA TRP A 116 -9.84 -16.47 0.25
C TRP A 116 -10.27 -17.47 1.33
N THR A 117 -11.57 -17.59 1.59
CA THR A 117 -12.14 -18.65 2.45
C THR A 117 -12.71 -19.83 1.64
N ASP A 118 -12.74 -19.73 0.31
CA ASP A 118 -13.26 -20.78 -0.56
C ASP A 118 -12.20 -21.83 -0.91
N THR A 119 -12.48 -23.08 -0.58
CA THR A 119 -11.55 -24.20 -0.84
C THR A 119 -11.31 -24.45 -2.33
N GLY A 120 -12.31 -24.20 -3.18
CA GLY A 120 -12.19 -24.34 -4.63
C GLY A 120 -11.28 -23.28 -5.24
N PHE A 121 -11.42 -22.03 -4.79
CA PHE A 121 -10.54 -20.93 -5.16
C PHE A 121 -9.10 -21.18 -4.70
N ILE A 122 -8.87 -21.55 -3.44
CA ILE A 122 -7.52 -21.86 -2.92
C ILE A 122 -6.88 -23.04 -3.67
N ALA A 123 -7.67 -24.07 -3.99
CA ALA A 123 -7.18 -25.20 -4.80
C ALA A 123 -6.77 -24.75 -6.22
N ALA A 124 -7.51 -23.82 -6.83
CA ALA A 124 -7.17 -23.24 -8.13
C ALA A 124 -5.86 -22.42 -8.07
N LEU A 125 -5.65 -21.63 -7.01
CA LEU A 125 -4.39 -20.91 -6.80
C LEU A 125 -3.20 -21.87 -6.59
N LYS A 126 -3.40 -22.94 -5.83
CA LYS A 126 -2.37 -23.97 -5.63
C LYS A 126 -1.99 -24.66 -6.94
N GLN A 127 -2.97 -24.97 -7.80
CA GLN A 127 -2.73 -25.52 -9.14
C GLN A 127 -2.03 -24.54 -10.07
N SER A 128 -2.17 -23.24 -9.80
CA SER A 128 -1.50 -22.15 -10.52
C SER A 128 -0.04 -21.96 -10.10
N GLY A 129 0.48 -22.80 -9.20
CA GLY A 129 1.88 -22.74 -8.74
C GLY A 129 2.13 -21.83 -7.55
N VAL A 130 1.08 -21.30 -6.90
CA VAL A 130 1.24 -20.52 -5.67
C VAL A 130 1.65 -21.46 -4.52
N PRO A 131 2.73 -21.16 -3.77
CA PRO A 131 3.16 -21.99 -2.65
C PRO A 131 2.08 -22.13 -1.58
N ALA A 132 1.95 -23.33 -1.00
CA ALA A 132 0.95 -23.61 0.03
C ALA A 132 1.12 -22.74 1.28
N GLU A 133 2.37 -22.44 1.65
CA GLU A 133 2.72 -21.57 2.77
C GLU A 133 2.19 -20.15 2.56
N THR A 134 2.41 -19.58 1.37
CA THR A 134 1.86 -18.27 0.98
C THR A 134 0.34 -18.24 1.06
N LEU A 135 -0.34 -19.29 0.58
CA LEU A 135 -1.80 -19.38 0.63
C LEU A 135 -2.32 -19.47 2.06
N GLN A 136 -1.66 -20.26 2.91
CA GLN A 136 -2.02 -20.41 4.31
C GLN A 136 -1.83 -19.09 5.08
N GLU A 137 -0.72 -18.40 4.83
CA GLU A 137 -0.43 -17.13 5.47
C GLU A 137 -1.42 -16.04 5.06
N LEU A 138 -1.64 -15.86 3.75
CA LEU A 138 -2.60 -14.88 3.24
C LEU A 138 -4.02 -15.17 3.73
N GLY A 139 -4.44 -16.43 3.73
CA GLY A 139 -5.72 -16.86 4.29
C GLY A 139 -5.84 -16.52 5.78
N GLY A 140 -4.78 -16.74 6.56
CA GLY A 140 -4.72 -16.37 7.99
C GLY A 140 -4.83 -14.86 8.20
N LEU A 141 -4.07 -14.07 7.45
CA LEU A 141 -4.12 -12.61 7.51
C LEU A 141 -5.51 -12.07 7.16
N ILE A 142 -6.14 -12.60 6.11
CA ILE A 142 -7.48 -12.15 5.69
C ILE A 142 -8.54 -12.57 6.70
N ALA A 143 -8.45 -13.78 7.27
CA ALA A 143 -9.38 -14.26 8.29
C ALA A 143 -9.31 -13.43 9.58
N LEU A 144 -8.10 -13.12 10.07
CA LEU A 144 -7.90 -12.27 11.26
C LEU A 144 -8.50 -10.87 11.08
N ASN A 145 -8.50 -10.38 9.84
CA ASN A 145 -9.09 -9.08 9.49
C ASN A 145 -10.58 -9.16 9.16
N ARG A 146 -11.23 -10.33 9.18
CA ARG A 146 -12.67 -10.47 8.89
C ARG A 146 -13.53 -9.96 10.04
N ASP A 147 -13.09 -10.22 11.28
CA ASP A 147 -13.83 -9.90 12.51
C ASP A 147 -13.58 -8.47 13.00
N SER A 148 -12.74 -7.71 12.30
CA SER A 148 -12.48 -6.30 12.61
C SER A 148 -13.65 -5.43 12.16
N SER A 149 -14.78 -5.53 12.85
CA SER A 149 -15.72 -4.41 13.06
C SER A 149 -15.04 -3.24 13.81
N LEU A 150 -13.83 -3.47 14.32
CA LEU A 150 -12.88 -2.48 14.85
C LEU A 150 -12.22 -1.57 13.79
N CYS A 151 -12.72 -1.53 12.56
CA CYS A 151 -12.37 -0.46 11.62
C CYS A 151 -13.07 0.85 12.01
N LEU A 152 -12.50 1.51 13.03
CA LEU A 152 -12.43 2.97 13.21
C LEU A 152 -13.65 3.76 12.70
N THR A 153 -14.83 3.54 13.29
CA THR A 153 -15.79 4.64 13.42
C THR A 153 -15.17 5.66 14.35
N GLY A 154 -14.81 6.83 13.82
CA GLY A 154 -14.54 8.10 14.51
C GLY A 154 -13.97 8.06 15.95
N ASN A 155 -12.74 8.56 16.10
CA ASN A 155 -12.12 8.91 17.39
C ASN A 155 -11.89 7.72 18.34
N GLY A 156 -10.86 6.92 18.10
CA GLY A 156 -10.39 5.94 19.07
C GLY A 156 -8.91 5.63 18.87
N HIS A 157 -8.12 5.84 19.91
CA HIS A 157 -6.76 5.32 20.00
C HIS A 157 -6.78 3.82 19.69
N ALA A 158 -5.92 3.36 18.78
CA ALA A 158 -5.69 1.93 18.61
C ALA A 158 -5.15 1.37 19.94
N GLN A 159 -5.91 0.50 20.60
CA GLN A 159 -5.38 -0.33 21.67
C GLN A 159 -4.48 -1.39 21.03
N VAL A 160 -3.22 -1.36 21.43
CA VAL A 160 -2.26 -2.44 21.22
C VAL A 160 -2.83 -3.69 21.90
N ILE A 161 -2.97 -4.77 21.13
CA ILE A 161 -3.26 -6.09 21.69
C ILE A 161 -1.96 -6.57 22.34
N ASP A 162 -1.86 -6.41 23.67
CA ASP A 162 -0.82 -7.02 24.48
C ASP A 162 -1.10 -8.53 24.63
N GLY A 163 -0.08 -9.35 24.38
CA GLY A 163 -0.04 -10.71 24.90
C GLY A 163 0.48 -11.78 23.94
N VAL A 164 1.81 -11.84 23.75
CA VAL A 164 2.53 -13.14 23.73
C VAL A 164 3.89 -12.95 24.43
N ALA A 165 4.19 -13.90 25.31
CA ALA A 165 5.22 -14.00 26.35
C ALA A 165 6.64 -13.48 26.09
N THR A 166 7.17 -12.86 27.15
CA THR A 166 8.57 -12.68 27.53
C THR A 166 9.38 -13.97 27.56
N CYS A 167 10.57 -13.97 26.96
CA CYS A 167 11.81 -14.47 27.58
C CYS A 167 13.02 -14.12 26.71
N LEU A 168 13.93 -13.28 27.20
CA LEU A 168 15.38 -13.45 27.08
C LEU A 168 16.12 -12.29 27.77
N ASP A 169 16.82 -12.63 28.85
CA ASP A 169 17.90 -11.87 29.45
C ASP A 169 18.98 -11.57 28.40
N ILE A 170 19.39 -10.29 28.31
CA ILE A 170 20.74 -9.94 27.85
C ILE A 170 21.25 -8.80 28.73
N GLY A 171 22.25 -9.15 29.55
CA GLY A 171 23.04 -8.19 30.31
C GLY A 171 23.92 -7.32 29.43
N ALA A 172 24.20 -6.13 29.97
CA ALA A 172 25.32 -5.24 29.70
C ALA A 172 25.77 -5.05 28.24
N LEU A 173 25.47 -3.89 27.65
CA LEU A 173 26.41 -3.22 26.77
C LEU A 173 26.18 -1.71 26.69
N GLU A 174 27.30 -1.03 26.55
CA GLU A 174 27.58 0.34 26.93
C GLU A 174 26.82 1.42 26.15
N ILE A 175 26.69 2.55 26.85
CA ILE A 175 26.20 3.84 26.38
C ILE A 175 26.90 4.24 25.07
N MET A 176 26.16 4.26 23.96
CA MET A 176 26.45 5.15 22.83
C MET A 176 25.26 6.09 22.66
N GLN A 177 25.37 7.23 23.32
CA GLN A 177 24.45 8.34 23.26
C GLN A 177 24.79 9.18 22.02
N GLU A 178 23.95 9.09 20.98
CA GLU A 178 23.69 10.21 20.06
C GLU A 178 22.26 10.05 19.50
N VAL A 179 21.27 10.25 20.38
CA VAL A 179 19.88 10.44 19.96
C VAL A 179 19.81 11.83 19.34
N SER A 180 20.05 11.91 18.03
CA SER A 180 19.85 13.14 17.26
C SER A 180 18.39 13.57 17.44
N SER A 181 18.17 14.75 18.01
CA SER A 181 16.83 15.31 18.21
C SER A 181 16.05 15.32 16.89
N PRO A 182 14.72 15.11 16.91
CA PRO A 182 13.90 15.13 15.70
C PRO A 182 14.10 16.43 14.95
N VAL A 183 14.56 16.34 13.70
CA VAL A 183 14.71 17.52 12.84
C VAL A 183 13.33 17.93 12.35
N ASN A 184 12.86 19.13 12.72
CA ASN A 184 11.67 19.71 12.12
C ASN A 184 12.03 20.27 10.73
N VAL A 185 11.95 19.39 9.73
CA VAL A 185 12.50 19.62 8.39
C VAL A 185 11.77 20.76 7.66
N LEU A 186 10.50 21.03 7.98
CA LEU A 186 9.73 22.09 7.29
C LEU A 186 10.12 23.51 7.67
N ALA A 187 10.59 23.72 8.91
CA ALA A 187 11.18 25.01 9.28
C ALA A 187 12.46 25.30 8.46
N SER A 188 13.05 24.25 7.87
CA SER A 188 14.24 24.32 7.03
C SER A 188 13.93 24.30 5.53
N ALA A 189 12.68 24.59 5.13
CA ALA A 189 12.32 24.67 3.72
C ALA A 189 13.23 25.68 3.00
N THR A 190 13.96 25.18 2.00
CA THR A 190 14.94 25.97 1.24
C THR A 190 14.33 26.62 0.02
N ARG A 191 13.25 26.04 -0.51
CA ARG A 191 12.51 26.59 -1.64
C ARG A 191 11.08 26.10 -1.60
N LEU A 192 10.16 27.01 -1.92
CA LEU A 192 8.74 26.73 -2.13
C LEU A 192 8.43 27.04 -3.60
N ILE A 193 7.78 26.12 -4.30
CA ILE A 193 7.35 26.28 -5.69
C ILE A 193 5.84 26.12 -5.72
N GLY A 194 5.13 27.10 -6.28
CA GLY A 194 3.68 27.05 -6.37
C GLY A 194 2.95 27.11 -5.02
N LEU A 195 3.61 27.64 -3.98
CA LEU A 195 3.07 27.73 -2.62
C LEU A 195 3.27 29.13 -2.03
N GLU A 196 2.24 29.60 -1.34
CA GLU A 196 2.27 30.77 -0.48
C GLU A 196 1.96 30.36 0.97
N LYS A 197 2.68 30.91 1.93
CA LYS A 197 2.40 30.65 3.35
C LYS A 197 1.43 31.70 3.87
N VAL A 198 0.24 31.26 4.31
CA VAL A 198 -0.80 32.11 4.90
C VAL A 198 -1.05 31.64 6.32
N ARG A 199 -0.52 32.40 7.29
CA ARG A 199 -0.52 32.01 8.73
C ARG A 199 0.19 30.66 8.93
N ASP A 200 -0.55 29.65 9.39
CA ASP A 200 -0.07 28.30 9.69
C ASP A 200 -0.37 27.31 8.55
N GLU A 201 -0.93 27.78 7.43
CA GLU A 201 -1.25 26.96 6.27
C GLU A 201 -0.39 27.37 5.06
N TYR A 202 -0.19 26.39 4.18
CA TYR A 202 0.33 26.59 2.83
C TYR A 202 -0.85 26.57 1.86
N VAL A 203 -0.93 27.59 1.01
CA VAL A 203 -1.92 27.73 -0.05
C VAL A 203 -1.21 27.49 -1.37
N SER A 204 -1.66 26.51 -2.14
CA SER A 204 -1.12 26.30 -3.48
C SER A 204 -1.68 27.34 -4.45
N VAL A 205 -0.79 27.98 -5.20
CA VAL A 205 -1.17 28.96 -6.24
C VAL A 205 -1.33 28.30 -7.61
N GLN A 206 -0.81 27.08 -7.76
CA GLN A 206 -0.88 26.26 -8.98
C GLN A 206 -1.01 24.77 -8.60
N ALA A 207 -1.28 23.94 -9.61
CA ALA A 207 -1.16 22.49 -9.49
C ALA A 207 0.31 22.07 -9.31
N ASP A 208 0.52 20.87 -8.76
CA ASP A 208 1.84 20.31 -8.45
C ASP A 208 2.75 21.26 -7.62
N PRO A 209 2.29 21.71 -6.44
CA PRO A 209 3.15 22.47 -5.53
C PRO A 209 4.32 21.63 -5.02
N GLN A 210 5.47 22.26 -4.77
CA GLN A 210 6.67 21.55 -4.31
C GLN A 210 7.36 22.28 -3.15
N ILE A 211 7.79 21.51 -2.14
CA ILE A 211 8.61 21.98 -1.03
C ILE A 211 9.97 21.29 -1.12
N MET A 212 11.04 22.07 -1.26
CA MET A 212 12.41 21.52 -1.28
C MET A 212 13.14 21.81 0.02
N ILE A 213 13.73 20.78 0.62
CA ILE A 213 14.52 20.89 1.83
C ILE A 213 15.92 20.31 1.61
N LYS A 214 16.96 21.04 2.00
CA LYS A 214 18.33 20.52 2.07
C LYS A 214 18.46 19.60 3.28
N LEU A 215 19.00 18.42 3.06
CA LEU A 215 19.26 17.43 4.08
C LEU A 215 20.75 17.37 4.40
N LYS A 216 21.06 17.07 5.66
CA LYS A 216 22.42 16.78 6.15
C LYS A 216 22.40 15.45 6.91
N LEU A 217 21.86 14.43 6.26
CA LEU A 217 21.74 13.09 6.83
C LEU A 217 22.91 12.22 6.38
N LYS A 218 23.20 11.15 7.14
CA LYS A 218 24.13 10.09 6.73
C LYS A 218 23.36 9.00 5.99
N SER A 219 24.06 8.05 5.38
CA SER A 219 23.45 6.78 4.97
C SER A 219 22.97 6.02 6.20
N GLY A 220 21.90 5.24 6.05
CA GLY A 220 21.33 4.45 7.14
C GLY A 220 19.81 4.38 7.08
N SER A 221 19.21 3.83 8.13
CA SER A 221 17.77 3.72 8.28
C SER A 221 17.21 4.86 9.12
N TYR A 222 16.08 5.39 8.69
CA TYR A 222 15.42 6.51 9.33
C TYR A 222 13.94 6.21 9.51
N LYS A 223 13.39 6.59 10.67
CA LYS A 223 11.95 6.66 10.88
C LYS A 223 11.44 7.98 10.34
N LEU A 224 10.67 7.91 9.27
CA LEU A 224 9.91 9.01 8.70
C LEU A 224 8.56 9.10 9.41
N SER A 225 8.26 10.27 9.97
CA SER A 225 6.90 10.59 10.45
C SER A 225 6.41 11.87 9.79
N LEU A 226 5.21 11.87 9.23
CA LEU A 226 4.61 13.02 8.54
C LEU A 226 3.11 13.06 8.81
N LYS A 227 2.61 14.20 9.31
CA LYS A 227 1.18 14.45 9.54
C LYS A 227 0.76 15.76 8.93
N GLY A 228 -0.34 15.75 8.18
CA GLY A 228 -0.88 16.94 7.54
C GLY A 228 -2.39 16.90 7.33
N LEU A 229 -2.95 18.09 7.11
CA LEU A 229 -4.36 18.29 6.77
C LEU A 229 -4.45 19.00 5.42
N PHE A 230 -5.32 18.52 4.54
CA PHE A 230 -5.46 18.93 3.14
C PHE A 230 -6.93 19.26 2.85
N ARG A 231 -7.19 20.43 2.28
CA ARG A 231 -8.51 20.95 1.95
C ARG A 231 -8.50 21.65 0.60
N HIS A 232 -9.58 21.56 -0.16
CA HIS A 232 -9.81 22.44 -1.29
C HIS A 232 -9.96 23.90 -0.83
N GLU A 233 -9.90 24.85 -1.76
CA GLU A 233 -10.06 26.29 -1.46
C GLU A 233 -11.39 26.62 -0.75
N ASN A 234 -12.43 25.83 -0.99
CA ASN A 234 -13.73 25.95 -0.33
C ASN A 234 -13.80 25.31 1.07
N GLY A 235 -12.67 24.83 1.61
CA GLY A 235 -12.54 24.21 2.93
C GLY A 235 -12.93 22.73 3.02
N VAL A 236 -13.45 22.15 1.93
CA VAL A 236 -13.82 20.73 1.86
C VAL A 236 -12.55 19.88 1.90
N PRO A 237 -12.47 18.82 2.75
CA PRO A 237 -11.32 17.92 2.77
C PRO A 237 -11.05 17.28 1.42
N VAL A 238 -9.78 17.17 1.03
CA VAL A 238 -9.39 16.44 -0.20
C VAL A 238 -9.75 14.96 -0.03
N GLY A 239 -10.61 14.43 -0.91
CA GLY A 239 -11.22 13.10 -0.74
C GLY A 239 -10.21 11.94 -0.79
N ALA A 240 -9.70 11.67 -1.99
CA ALA A 240 -8.67 10.68 -2.25
C ALA A 240 -7.61 11.30 -3.17
N ASP A 241 -6.38 11.37 -2.69
CA ASP A 241 -5.23 11.92 -3.40
C ASP A 241 -3.94 11.31 -2.83
N LYS A 242 -2.77 11.73 -3.32
CA LYS A 242 -1.46 11.29 -2.87
C LYS A 242 -0.51 12.46 -2.63
N ALA A 243 0.24 12.33 -1.56
CA ALA A 243 1.46 13.07 -1.31
C ALA A 243 2.66 12.24 -1.79
N GLN A 244 3.73 12.87 -2.25
CA GLN A 244 4.94 12.18 -2.66
C GLN A 244 6.19 12.84 -2.09
N LEU A 245 7.14 12.04 -1.59
CA LEU A 245 8.47 12.48 -1.20
C LEU A 245 9.48 11.94 -2.18
N PHE A 246 10.37 12.79 -2.68
CA PHE A 246 11.52 12.42 -3.50
C PHE A 246 12.80 12.72 -2.74
N PHE A 247 13.80 11.86 -2.88
CA PHE A 247 15.13 12.07 -2.31
C PHE A 247 16.17 12.21 -3.43
N ASP A 248 17.00 13.24 -3.34
CA ASP A 248 18.12 13.48 -4.25
C ASP A 248 19.45 13.15 -3.56
N PHE A 249 20.24 12.29 -4.19
CA PHE A 249 21.56 11.84 -3.73
C PHE A 249 22.73 12.54 -4.45
N GLY A 250 22.42 13.50 -5.34
CA GLY A 250 23.38 14.27 -6.14
C GLY A 250 23.16 14.21 -7.65
N ASN A 251 22.17 13.43 -8.11
CA ASN A 251 21.85 13.24 -9.52
C ASN A 251 20.51 13.86 -9.93
N GLY A 252 19.89 14.64 -9.02
CA GLY A 252 18.54 15.16 -9.19
C GLY A 252 17.47 14.22 -8.63
N TYR A 253 16.22 14.67 -8.69
CA TYR A 253 15.06 13.90 -8.22
C TYR A 253 14.69 12.81 -9.23
N SER A 254 14.49 11.58 -8.74
CA SER A 254 14.07 10.43 -9.54
C SER A 254 12.89 9.73 -8.87
N GLU A 255 11.96 9.19 -9.67
CA GLU A 255 10.82 8.40 -9.17
C GLU A 255 11.27 7.11 -8.47
N GLU A 256 12.42 6.55 -8.85
CA GLU A 256 13.01 5.37 -8.20
C GLU A 256 13.23 5.59 -6.69
N TYR A 257 13.58 6.82 -6.30
CA TYR A 257 13.83 7.21 -4.93
C TYR A 257 12.70 8.06 -4.37
N SER A 258 11.47 7.61 -4.60
CA SER A 258 10.28 8.28 -4.13
C SER A 258 9.37 7.39 -3.27
N PHE A 259 8.63 8.03 -2.38
CA PHE A 259 7.65 7.40 -1.50
C PHE A 259 6.32 8.10 -1.67
N ILE A 260 5.28 7.32 -1.99
CA ILE A 260 3.93 7.82 -2.22
C ILE A 260 3.08 7.50 -0.99
N PHE A 261 2.35 8.50 -0.50
CA PHE A 261 1.52 8.39 0.68
C PHE A 261 0.09 8.80 0.36
N PRO A 262 -0.92 7.96 0.63
CA PRO A 262 -2.31 8.31 0.37
C PRO A 262 -2.79 9.39 1.35
N ILE A 263 -3.54 10.36 0.83
CA ILE A 263 -4.32 11.34 1.59
C ILE A 263 -5.76 10.82 1.66
N ARG A 264 -6.31 10.70 2.88
CA ARG A 264 -7.65 10.14 3.11
C ARG A 264 -8.49 11.11 3.93
N GLY A 265 -9.62 11.55 3.38
CA GLY A 265 -10.51 12.49 4.06
C GLY A 265 -9.78 13.77 4.48
N GLY A 266 -8.88 14.25 3.62
CA GLY A 266 -8.03 15.40 3.85
C GLY A 266 -6.97 15.21 4.93
N ARG A 267 -6.63 13.98 5.30
CA ARG A 267 -5.59 13.69 6.30
C ARG A 267 -4.46 12.88 5.69
N LEU A 268 -3.25 13.29 6.02
CA LEU A 268 -2.01 12.54 5.79
C LEU A 268 -1.47 12.14 7.17
N ASP A 269 -1.28 10.85 7.42
CA ASP A 269 -0.63 10.34 8.64
C ASP A 269 0.28 9.17 8.26
N VAL A 270 1.58 9.42 8.33
CA VAL A 270 2.63 8.53 7.84
C VAL A 270 3.57 8.24 9.00
N SER A 271 3.84 6.95 9.20
CA SER A 271 4.97 6.44 9.97
C SER A 271 5.60 5.31 9.17
N SER A 272 6.79 5.53 8.64
CA SER A 272 7.47 4.57 7.77
C SER A 272 8.97 4.51 8.08
N ILE A 273 9.60 3.39 7.71
CA ILE A 273 11.06 3.24 7.76
C ILE A 273 11.59 3.45 6.35
N VAL A 274 12.49 4.41 6.19
CA VAL A 274 13.20 4.66 4.93
C VAL A 274 14.66 4.31 5.11
N LYS A 275 15.23 3.59 4.15
CA LYS A 275 16.64 3.22 4.15
C LYS A 275 17.35 3.96 3.03
N PHE A 276 18.47 4.60 3.38
CA PHE A 276 19.32 5.31 2.44
C PHE A 276 20.67 4.60 2.34
N ASP A 277 20.95 4.01 1.17
CA ASP A 277 22.24 3.37 0.91
C ASP A 277 23.37 4.40 0.71
N GLN A 278 23.00 5.66 0.41
CA GLN A 278 23.91 6.80 0.30
C GLN A 278 23.34 8.00 1.06
N PRO A 279 24.16 8.96 1.53
CA PRO A 279 23.66 10.16 2.20
C PRO A 279 22.75 11.01 1.29
N PRO A 280 21.46 11.24 1.63
CA PRO A 280 20.60 12.10 0.83
C PRO A 280 21.01 13.57 1.01
N ARG A 281 21.07 14.32 -0.09
CA ARG A 281 21.47 15.73 -0.14
C ARG A 281 20.28 16.67 0.00
N SER A 282 19.15 16.31 -0.60
CA SER A 282 17.91 17.08 -0.50
C SER A 282 16.69 16.17 -0.62
N MET A 283 15.56 16.70 -0.19
CA MET A 283 14.25 16.10 -0.32
C MET A 283 13.30 17.09 -0.98
N ARG A 284 12.46 16.58 -1.87
CA ARG A 284 11.32 17.30 -2.43
C ARG A 284 10.05 16.66 -1.91
N PHE A 285 9.16 17.46 -1.37
CA PHE A 285 7.82 17.05 -0.98
C PHE A 285 6.82 17.68 -1.92
N ASP A 286 6.08 16.83 -2.62
CA ASP A 286 5.00 17.17 -3.53
C ASP A 286 3.72 16.84 -2.77
N PRO A 287 3.05 17.83 -2.14
CA PRO A 287 1.97 17.58 -1.20
C PRO A 287 0.72 16.98 -1.85
N THR A 288 0.48 17.30 -3.13
CA THR A 288 -0.69 16.93 -3.93
C THR A 288 -0.41 17.22 -5.41
N ASP A 289 -1.14 16.59 -6.34
CA ASP A 289 -1.12 16.93 -7.76
C ASP A 289 -2.14 18.02 -8.14
N ILE A 290 -3.11 18.31 -7.26
CA ILE A 290 -4.14 19.33 -7.46
C ILE A 290 -3.86 20.60 -6.65
N LYS A 291 -4.62 21.66 -6.97
CA LYS A 291 -4.63 22.88 -6.16
C LYS A 291 -5.41 22.65 -4.86
N CYS A 292 -4.77 22.83 -3.72
CA CYS A 292 -5.36 22.76 -2.39
C CYS A 292 -4.69 23.71 -1.38
N ASN A 293 -5.30 23.83 -0.20
CA ASN A 293 -4.71 24.38 1.01
C ASN A 293 -4.28 23.20 1.90
N PHE A 294 -3.14 23.31 2.57
CA PHE A 294 -2.74 22.29 3.53
C PHE A 294 -1.93 22.85 4.69
N SER A 295 -1.94 22.14 5.81
CA SER A 295 -1.02 22.34 6.92
C SER A 295 -0.27 21.05 7.20
N ILE A 296 0.99 21.18 7.60
CA ILE A 296 1.78 20.05 8.07
C ILE A 296 2.03 20.28 9.56
N SER A 297 1.40 19.47 10.40
CA SER A 297 1.50 19.58 11.86
C SER A 297 2.76 18.91 12.40
N SER A 298 3.28 17.90 11.70
CA SER A 298 4.55 17.28 12.05
C SER A 298 5.26 16.72 10.83
N PHE A 299 6.57 16.93 10.75
CA PHE A 299 7.47 16.18 9.89
C PHE A 299 8.74 15.87 10.69
N SER A 300 9.20 14.62 10.66
CA SER A 300 10.47 14.21 11.24
C SER A 300 11.13 13.08 10.46
N LEU A 301 12.45 13.15 10.33
CA LEU A 301 13.31 12.03 9.95
C LEU A 301 14.28 11.77 11.11
N SER A 302 14.09 10.66 11.81
CA SER A 302 14.93 10.29 12.97
C SER A 302 15.78 9.08 12.62
N ALA A 303 17.09 9.16 12.86
CA ALA A 303 17.97 8.01 12.66
C ALA A 303 17.53 6.86 13.56
N MET A 304 17.44 5.66 13.00
CA MET A 304 17.14 4.45 13.78
C MET A 304 18.43 3.88 14.35
N SER A 305 18.37 3.41 15.59
CA SER A 305 19.48 2.67 16.16
C SER A 305 19.60 1.28 15.50
N PRO A 306 20.80 0.70 15.41
CA PRO A 306 20.98 -0.65 14.87
C PRO A 306 20.13 -1.74 15.57
N LEU A 307 19.71 -1.49 16.81
CA LEU A 307 18.92 -2.41 17.63
C LEU A 307 17.43 -2.41 17.28
N GLU A 308 16.92 -1.36 16.64
CA GLU A 308 15.50 -1.24 16.21
C GLU A 308 15.22 -1.95 14.88
N HIS A 309 16.18 -2.72 14.37
CA HIS A 309 16.06 -3.54 13.15
C HIS A 309 15.62 -4.98 13.41
N ARG A 310 15.32 -5.34 14.66
CA ARG A 310 14.83 -6.66 15.08
C ARG A 310 13.32 -6.63 15.25
#